data_AF-D7B0F8-F1
#
_entry.id   AF-D7B0F8-F1
#
_cell.length_a   1.000
_cell.length_b   1.000
_cell.length_c   1.000
_cell.angle_alpha   90.00
_cell.angle_beta   90.00
_cell.angle_gamma   90.00
#
_symmetry.space_group_name_H-M   'P 1'
#
loop_
_entity.id
_entity.type
_entity.pdbx_description
1 polymer ?
#
loop_
_entity_poly.entity_id
_entity_poly.type
_entity_poly.pdbx_seq_one_letter_code
_entity_poly.pdbx_strand_id
1 'polypeptide(L)'
;MSEHRTTPPTAQEQIRQLRGHIDQMDAELAALLERRALVAAQVQRLKPVGYFAGRDMRRERELVERMAEHAPRLGPDRLAAIMDSVISAGLAAAQEEAVRTG
;
A
#
# COMPACT_ATOMS: atom_id res chain seq x y z
N MET A 1 33.42 -9.42 -37.63
CA MET A 1 32.70 -8.87 -36.47
C MET A 1 31.53 -9.79 -36.21
N SER A 2 31.65 -10.70 -35.24
CA SER A 2 30.64 -11.73 -34.99
C SER A 2 29.46 -11.13 -34.26
N GLU A 3 28.30 -11.17 -34.91
CA GLU A 3 27.02 -10.77 -34.34
C GLU A 3 26.71 -11.67 -33.14
N HIS A 4 26.65 -11.08 -31.95
CA HIS A 4 26.20 -11.76 -30.74
C HIS A 4 24.68 -11.96 -30.86
N ARG A 5 24.26 -13.08 -31.45
CA ARG A 5 22.84 -13.44 -31.52
C ARG A 5 22.40 -13.85 -30.11
N THR A 6 21.89 -12.90 -29.34
CA THR A 6 21.31 -13.16 -28.02
C THR A 6 20.06 -14.02 -28.20
N THR A 7 20.13 -15.29 -27.78
CA THR A 7 18.98 -16.18 -27.73
C THR A 7 17.90 -15.53 -26.84
N PRO A 8 16.62 -15.48 -27.25
CA PRO A 8 15.57 -14.93 -26.41
C PRO A 8 15.49 -15.72 -25.09
N PRO A 9 15.23 -15.04 -23.96
CA PRO A 9 15.17 -15.68 -22.66
C PRO A 9 14.05 -16.73 -22.64
N THR A 10 14.32 -17.85 -21.97
CA THR A 10 13.32 -18.88 -21.72
C THR A 10 12.16 -18.31 -20.89
N ALA A 11 10.99 -18.93 -20.97
CA ALA A 11 9.84 -18.54 -20.14
C ALA A 11 10.19 -18.53 -18.63
N GLN A 12 11.05 -19.45 -18.18
CA GLN A 12 11.49 -19.51 -16.79
C GLN A 12 12.37 -18.31 -16.41
N GLU A 13 13.26 -17.88 -17.30
CA GLU A 13 14.08 -16.67 -17.09
C GLU A 13 13.22 -15.40 -17.08
N GLN A 14 12.26 -15.31 -17.99
CA GLN A 14 11.30 -14.20 -18.03
C GLN A 14 10.47 -14.13 -16.73
N ILE A 15 9.97 -15.27 -16.24
CA ILE A 15 9.24 -15.32 -14.96
C ILE A 15 10.13 -14.85 -13.80
N ARG A 16 11.41 -15.27 -13.75
CA ARG A 16 12.34 -14.82 -12.71
C ARG A 16 12.56 -13.31 -12.75
N GLN A 17 12.74 -12.75 -13.95
CA GLN A 17 12.92 -11.30 -14.13
C GLN A 17 11.67 -10.53 -13.68
N LEU A 18 10.47 -10.98 -14.10
CA LEU A 18 9.22 -10.34 -13.69
C LEU A 18 8.99 -10.42 -12.17
N ARG A 19 9.34 -11.53 -11.53
CA ARG A 19 9.28 -11.65 -10.06
C ARG A 19 10.24 -10.69 -9.38
N GLY A 20 11.48 -10.56 -9.88
CA GLY A 20 12.41 -9.56 -9.35
C GLY A 20 11.88 -8.12 -9.45
N HIS A 21 11.13 -7.80 -10.51
CA HIS A 21 10.45 -6.50 -10.60
C HIS A 21 9.31 -6.36 -9.57
N ILE A 22 8.54 -7.42 -9.34
CA ILE A 22 7.50 -7.44 -8.29
C ILE A 22 8.14 -7.24 -6.91
N ASP A 23 9.22 -7.96 -6.60
CA ASP A 23 9.91 -7.87 -5.32
C ASP A 23 10.40 -6.43 -5.04
N GLN A 24 10.91 -5.75 -6.08
CA GLN A 24 11.30 -4.34 -5.99
C GLN A 24 10.10 -3.43 -5.72
N MET A 25 8.99 -3.63 -6.44
CA MET A 25 7.75 -2.88 -6.22
C MET A 25 7.20 -3.11 -4.81
N ASP A 26 7.30 -4.33 -4.29
CA ASP A 26 6.84 -4.69 -2.95
C ASP A 26 7.70 -4.04 -1.86
N ALA A 27 9.01 -3.93 -2.06
CA ALA A 27 9.90 -3.19 -1.16
C ALA A 27 9.54 -1.70 -1.11
N GLU A 28 9.26 -1.09 -2.27
CA GLU A 28 8.81 0.31 -2.37
C GLU A 28 7.43 0.51 -1.72
N LEU A 29 6.51 -0.43 -1.94
CA LEU A 29 5.19 -0.44 -1.33
C LEU A 29 5.29 -0.53 0.19
N ALA A 30 6.15 -1.41 0.73
CA ALA A 30 6.37 -1.53 2.17
C ALA A 30 6.85 -0.21 2.79
N ALA A 31 7.84 0.44 2.18
CA ALA A 31 8.33 1.74 2.64
C ALA A 31 7.27 2.84 2.56
N LEU A 32 6.40 2.81 1.55
CA LEU A 32 5.29 3.75 1.43
C LEU A 32 4.22 3.51 2.49
N LEU A 33 3.89 2.25 2.78
CA LEU A 33 2.92 1.87 3.81
C LEU A 33 3.39 2.32 5.20
N GLU A 34 4.67 2.13 5.52
CA GLU A 34 5.28 2.60 6.77
C GLU A 34 5.11 4.13 6.93
N ARG A 35 5.52 4.90 5.91
CA ARG A 35 5.36 6.37 5.94
C ARG A 35 3.90 6.77 6.08
N ARG A 36 2.98 6.09 5.38
CA ARG A 36 1.55 6.34 5.47
C ARG A 36 1.02 6.09 6.89
N ALA A 37 1.44 5.00 7.53
CA ALA A 37 1.04 4.66 8.88
C ALA A 37 1.52 5.73 9.89
N LEU A 38 2.77 6.18 9.77
CA LEU A 38 3.34 7.24 10.62
C LEU A 38 2.56 8.56 10.49
N VAL A 39 2.21 8.98 9.26
CA VAL A 39 1.40 10.19 9.05
C VAL A 39 -0.02 9.99 9.59
N ALA A 40 -0.61 8.81 9.38
CA ALA A 40 -1.94 8.50 9.94
C ALA A 40 -1.93 8.57 11.47
N ALA A 41 -0.88 8.06 12.14
CA ALA A 41 -0.72 8.15 13.59
C ALA A 41 -0.66 9.61 14.08
N GLN A 42 0.05 10.48 13.36
CA GLN A 42 0.05 11.93 13.65
C GLN A 42 -1.36 12.52 13.57
N VAL A 43 -2.13 12.18 12.54
CA VAL A 43 -3.52 12.61 12.41
C VAL A 43 -4.39 12.10 13.56
N GLN A 44 -4.23 10.83 13.97
CA GLN A 44 -5.03 10.24 15.04
C GLN A 44 -4.78 10.92 16.39
N ARG A 45 -3.54 11.32 16.69
CA ARG A 45 -3.22 12.06 17.93
C ARG A 45 -3.89 13.43 18.02
N LEU A 46 -4.30 14.01 16.90
CA LEU A 46 -4.99 15.30 16.85
C LEU A 46 -6.53 15.17 16.94
N LYS A 47 -7.07 13.97 16.76
CA LYS A 47 -8.53 13.76 16.76
C LYS A 47 -9.07 13.69 18.19
N PRO A 48 -10.23 14.32 18.46
CA PRO A 48 -10.89 14.22 19.77
C PRO A 48 -11.40 12.81 20.06
N VAL A 49 -11.75 12.05 19.02
CA VAL A 49 -12.05 10.62 19.06
C VAL A 49 -11.13 9.93 18.05
N GLY A 50 -10.07 9.30 18.57
CA GLY A 50 -9.02 8.68 17.75
C GLY A 50 -9.29 7.23 17.36
N TYR A 51 -8.38 6.70 16.57
CA TYR A 51 -8.27 5.29 16.18
C TYR A 51 -9.52 4.77 15.46
N PHE A 52 -9.93 3.54 15.75
CA PHE A 52 -11.07 2.90 15.11
C PHE A 52 -12.38 3.67 15.29
N ALA A 53 -12.58 4.33 16.45
CA ALA A 53 -13.77 5.11 16.74
C ALA A 53 -13.89 6.40 15.90
N GLY A 54 -12.78 6.85 15.30
CA GLY A 54 -12.71 8.06 14.46
C GLY A 54 -12.64 7.79 12.96
N ARG A 55 -13.04 6.60 12.49
CA ARG A 55 -13.10 6.27 11.05
C ARG A 55 -14.16 7.12 10.34
N ASP A 56 -13.80 7.61 9.16
CA ASP A 56 -14.68 8.39 8.30
C ASP A 56 -14.90 7.62 6.99
N MET A 57 -16.00 6.87 6.93
CA MET A 57 -16.33 6.02 5.79
C MET A 57 -16.54 6.82 4.50
N ARG A 58 -16.97 8.09 4.58
CA ARG A 58 -17.14 8.94 3.40
C ARG A 58 -15.76 9.30 2.85
N ARG A 59 -14.86 9.75 3.73
CA ARG A 59 -13.47 10.08 3.35
C ARG A 59 -12.73 8.90 2.74
N GLU A 60 -12.99 7.69 3.24
CA GLU A 60 -12.38 6.46 2.72
C GLU A 60 -12.92 6.06 1.34
N ARG A 61 -14.21 6.25 1.08
CA ARG A 61 -14.78 6.05 -0.26
C ARG A 61 -14.21 7.05 -1.27
N GLU A 62 -14.16 8.34 -0.94
CA GLU A 62 -13.55 9.38 -1.78
C GLU A 62 -12.06 9.14 -2.05
N LEU A 63 -11.35 8.53 -1.10
CA LEU A 63 -9.96 8.12 -1.30
C LEU A 63 -9.87 7.03 -2.37
N VAL A 64 -10.68 6.00 -2.25
CA VAL A 64 -10.70 4.84 -3.16
C VAL A 64 -11.12 5.24 -4.57
N GLU A 65 -12.11 6.12 -4.72
CA GLU A 65 -12.54 6.65 -6.02
C GLU A 65 -11.39 7.36 -6.75
N ARG A 66 -10.68 8.25 -6.05
CA ARG A 66 -9.49 8.92 -6.61
C ARG A 66 -8.36 7.96 -6.92
N MET A 67 -8.16 6.92 -6.11
CA MET A 67 -7.17 5.89 -6.41
C MET A 67 -7.54 5.07 -7.65
N ALA A 68 -8.82 4.85 -7.92
CA ALA A 68 -9.29 4.11 -9.09
C ALA A 68 -8.96 4.81 -10.41
N GLU A 69 -8.86 6.16 -10.42
CA GLU A 69 -8.37 6.93 -11.57
C GLU A 69 -6.94 6.54 -11.95
N HIS A 70 -6.10 6.21 -10.95
CA HIS A 70 -4.71 5.81 -11.15
C HIS A 70 -4.53 4.30 -11.32
N ALA A 71 -5.47 3.50 -10.84
CA ALA A 71 -5.43 2.03 -10.90
C ALA A 71 -6.71 1.44 -11.51
N PRO A 72 -7.03 1.75 -12.79
CA PRO A 72 -8.28 1.34 -13.42
C PRO A 72 -8.44 -0.18 -13.54
N ARG A 73 -7.32 -0.93 -13.59
CA ARG A 73 -7.35 -2.41 -13.59
C ARG A 73 -7.85 -3.01 -12.28
N LEU A 74 -7.70 -2.29 -11.16
CA LEU A 74 -8.19 -2.72 -9.84
C LEU A 74 -9.62 -2.21 -9.61
N GLY A 75 -9.89 -0.97 -10.02
CA GLY A 75 -11.18 -0.33 -9.81
C GLY A 75 -11.49 -0.07 -8.32
N PRO A 76 -12.59 0.64 -8.04
CA PRO A 76 -12.90 1.09 -6.69
C PRO A 76 -13.14 -0.07 -5.71
N ASP A 77 -13.83 -1.13 -6.11
CA ASP A 77 -14.20 -2.21 -5.18
C ASP A 77 -12.98 -2.98 -4.64
N ARG A 78 -12.02 -3.31 -5.50
CA ARG A 78 -10.78 -4.00 -5.06
C ARG A 78 -9.88 -3.07 -4.26
N LEU A 79 -9.81 -1.81 -4.66
CA LEU A 79 -9.07 -0.80 -3.92
C LEU A 79 -9.69 -0.52 -2.54
N ALA A 80 -11.01 -0.61 -2.40
CA ALA A 80 -11.68 -0.49 -1.11
C ALA A 80 -11.21 -1.58 -0.14
N ALA A 81 -11.17 -2.85 -0.58
CA ALA A 81 -10.70 -3.95 0.26
C ALA A 81 -9.22 -3.82 0.65
N ILE A 82 -8.36 -3.40 -0.29
CA ILE A 82 -6.94 -3.16 -0.02
C ILE A 82 -6.78 -2.01 0.99
N MET A 83 -7.46 -0.89 0.75
CA MET A 83 -7.32 0.30 1.59
C MET A 83 -7.93 0.11 2.97
N ASP A 84 -9.00 -0.67 3.10
CA ASP A 84 -9.54 -1.07 4.40
C ASP A 84 -8.49 -1.79 5.25
N SER A 85 -7.76 -2.74 4.65
CA SER A 85 -6.67 -3.46 5.32
C SER A 85 -5.51 -2.53 5.70
N VAL A 86 -5.10 -1.66 4.77
CA VAL A 86 -4.01 -0.69 4.98
C VAL A 86 -4.36 0.35 6.06
N ILE A 87 -5.61 0.82 6.09
CA ILE A 87 -6.10 1.74 7.13
C ILE A 87 -6.13 1.03 8.48
N SER A 88 -6.75 -0.14 8.53
CA SER A 88 -6.91 -0.90 9.78
C SER A 88 -5.57 -1.28 10.40
N ALA A 89 -4.60 -1.74 9.59
CA ALA A 89 -3.25 -2.03 10.05
C ALA A 89 -2.53 -0.79 10.62
N GLY A 90 -2.63 0.35 9.92
CA GLY A 90 -2.03 1.60 10.39
C GLY A 90 -2.67 2.13 11.69
N LEU A 91 -3.99 1.98 11.86
CA LEU A 91 -4.66 2.33 13.11
C LEU A 91 -4.24 1.44 14.28
N ALA A 92 -4.12 0.12 14.04
CA ALA A 92 -3.67 -0.83 15.04
C ALA A 92 -2.24 -0.52 15.50
N ALA A 93 -1.31 -0.33 14.57
CA ALA A 93 0.08 0.03 14.88
C ALA A 93 0.19 1.32 15.69
N ALA A 94 -0.58 2.35 15.31
CA ALA A 94 -0.60 3.62 16.03
C ALA A 94 -1.18 3.48 17.45
N GLN A 95 -2.15 2.59 17.65
CA GLN A 95 -2.74 2.32 18.96
C GLN A 95 -1.76 1.57 19.86
N GLU A 96 -1.05 0.58 19.33
CA GLU A 96 0.01 -0.14 20.04
C GLU A 96 1.17 0.78 20.45
N GLU A 97 1.58 1.69 19.57
CA GLU A 97 2.60 2.71 19.87
C GLU A 97 2.17 3.63 21.02
N ALA A 98 0.93 4.12 20.99
CA ALA A 98 0.41 5.00 22.04
C ALA A 98 0.34 4.30 23.40
N VAL A 99 -0.06 3.02 23.44
CA VAL A 99 -0.07 2.21 24.68
C VAL A 99 1.34 1.99 25.22
N ARG A 100 2.36 1.89 24.34
CA ARG A 100 3.75 1.70 24.77
C ARG A 100 4.41 2.98 25.28
N THR A 101 3.93 4.14 24.85
CA THR A 101 4.56 5.45 25.10
C THR A 101 3.83 6.31 26.13
N GLY A 102 2.61 5.94 26.52
CA GLY A 102 1.85 6.54 27.64
C GLY A 102 2.07 5.81 28.95
#